data_AF-E6TZV9-F1
#
_entry.id   AF-E6TZV9-F1
#
_cell.length_a   1.000
_cell.length_b   1.000
_cell.length_c   1.000
_cell.angle_alpha   90.00
_cell.angle_beta   90.00
_cell.angle_gamma   90.00
#
_symmetry.space_group_name_H-M   'P 1'
#
loop_
_entity.id
_entity.type
_entity.pdbx_description
1 polymer ?
#
loop_
_entity_poly.entity_id
_entity_poly.type
_entity_poly.pdbx_seq_one_letter_code
_entity_poly.pdbx_strand_id
1 'polypeptide(L)'
;MIFDMTDFDNTIKSLAVFLDLTKEEISEFVLNSTDIEVVKFLEAFNITDEKLLEKDMELVSLHSTTSFDNCQSIKEIGIINLQDAVSQETPLKAYLEDKNIKISIEEMYILFNGNKFDISKKTEGFCLSDEDENKNRVIHKFYGDYQVNGFLCHENVLTYGGYTKDRPEILYDLAYLLGDEKIELDWIKDKNKKHYIIKFKQPLNYYKWFTFEVEYEDNDYGITKGNLEYLPNNVIEAKVKKWVIHKSLYILKYGKYELYSYVHPEWRIPPKEIMEIMTEQEYKVKYSVNNNY
;
A
#
# COMPACT_ATOMS: atom_id res chain seq x y z
N MET A 1 10.56 15.78 -5.76
CA MET A 1 11.38 15.56 -4.53
C MET A 1 10.91 14.28 -3.83
N ILE A 2 11.77 13.62 -3.05
CA ILE A 2 11.36 12.43 -2.26
C ILE A 2 10.68 12.90 -0.98
N PHE A 3 9.42 12.52 -0.78
CA PHE A 3 8.62 12.84 0.39
C PHE A 3 8.39 11.56 1.20
N ASP A 4 9.06 11.44 2.34
CA ASP A 4 9.11 10.23 3.17
C ASP A 4 8.40 10.47 4.50
N MET A 5 7.29 9.76 4.73
CA MET A 5 6.50 9.81 5.96
C MET A 5 6.68 8.55 6.83
N THR A 6 7.66 7.69 6.54
CA THR A 6 7.80 6.37 7.18
C THR A 6 8.24 6.47 8.65
N ASP A 7 8.79 7.61 9.06
CA ASP A 7 9.10 7.95 10.45
C ASP A 7 9.07 9.45 10.71
N PHE A 8 9.18 9.84 11.99
CA PHE A 8 9.11 11.23 12.43
C PHE A 8 10.18 12.12 11.79
N ASP A 9 11.44 11.67 11.80
CA ASP A 9 12.59 12.45 11.33
C ASP A 9 12.53 12.69 9.81
N ASN A 10 12.12 11.66 9.07
CA ASN A 10 11.89 11.74 7.63
C ASN A 10 10.66 12.60 7.32
N THR A 11 9.59 12.52 8.11
CA THR A 11 8.37 13.31 7.93
C THR A 11 8.67 14.80 8.06
N ILE A 12 9.29 15.24 9.16
CA ILE A 12 9.57 16.66 9.37
C ILE A 12 10.58 17.21 8.36
N LYS A 13 11.57 16.38 7.96
CA LYS A 13 12.54 16.75 6.93
C LYS A 13 11.86 16.92 5.56
N SER A 14 10.98 15.99 5.18
CA SER A 14 10.26 16.04 3.91
C SER A 14 9.34 17.25 3.84
N LEU A 15 8.61 17.53 4.93
CA LEU A 15 7.70 18.67 5.02
C LEU A 15 8.44 20.01 4.96
N ALA A 16 9.56 20.14 5.69
CA ALA A 16 10.44 21.31 5.66
C ALA A 16 10.93 21.62 4.24
N VAL A 17 11.46 20.62 3.54
CA VAL A 17 11.96 20.78 2.16
C VAL A 17 10.84 21.08 1.17
N PHE A 18 9.68 20.43 1.33
CA PHE A 18 8.55 20.63 0.44
C PHE A 18 7.99 22.05 0.52
N LEU A 19 7.90 22.62 1.72
CA LEU A 19 7.25 23.91 1.95
C LEU A 19 8.20 25.11 2.03
N ASP A 20 9.51 24.85 1.95
CA ASP A 20 10.58 25.82 2.21
C ASP A 20 10.48 26.43 3.61
N LEU A 21 10.23 25.57 4.61
CA LEU A 21 10.19 25.91 6.03
C LEU A 21 11.33 25.22 6.76
N THR A 22 11.70 25.75 7.92
CA THR A 22 12.60 25.10 8.87
C THR A 22 11.85 24.03 9.67
N LYS A 23 12.60 23.09 10.25
CA LYS A 23 12.01 22.06 11.14
C LYS A 23 11.48 22.71 12.42
N GLU A 24 12.13 23.77 12.86
CA GLU A 24 11.81 24.55 14.04
C GLU A 24 10.44 25.24 13.87
N GLU A 25 10.20 25.91 12.74
CA GLU A 25 8.91 26.54 12.43
C GLU A 25 7.75 25.52 12.43
N ILE A 26 7.96 24.35 11.81
CA ILE A 26 6.96 23.29 11.77
C ILE A 26 6.70 22.74 13.18
N SER A 27 7.78 22.50 13.94
CA SER A 27 7.67 21.97 15.32
C SER A 27 6.95 22.96 16.22
N GLU A 28 7.27 24.25 16.13
CA GLU A 28 6.62 25.31 16.90
C GLU A 28 5.12 25.38 16.59
N PHE A 29 4.73 25.32 15.31
CA PHE A 29 3.32 25.24 14.92
C PHE A 29 2.64 24.02 15.53
N VAL A 30 3.22 22.82 15.37
CA VAL A 30 2.65 21.57 15.87
C VAL A 30 2.52 21.58 17.40
N LEU A 31 3.48 22.13 18.13
CA LEU A 31 3.44 22.24 19.58
C LEU A 31 2.35 23.20 20.07
N ASN A 32 2.23 24.36 19.42
CA ASN A 32 1.29 25.41 19.80
C ASN A 32 -0.16 25.15 19.32
N SER A 33 -0.36 24.23 18.38
CA SER A 33 -1.69 23.89 17.87
C SER A 33 -2.42 22.92 18.80
N THR A 34 -3.67 23.25 19.19
CA THR A 34 -4.52 22.34 19.96
C THR A 34 -4.90 21.10 19.16
N ASP A 35 -5.18 21.28 17.87
CA ASP A 35 -5.53 20.24 16.91
C ASP A 35 -4.88 20.53 15.55
N ILE A 36 -4.73 19.51 14.71
CA ILE A 36 -4.09 19.61 13.40
C ILE A 36 -5.12 19.97 12.33
N GLU A 37 -5.04 21.22 11.86
CA GLU A 37 -5.83 21.71 10.74
C GLU A 37 -4.89 22.23 9.65
N VAL A 38 -4.90 21.57 8.49
CA VAL A 38 -3.99 21.92 7.39
C VAL A 38 -4.24 23.33 6.87
N VAL A 39 -5.49 23.78 6.84
CA VAL A 39 -5.84 25.15 6.42
C VAL A 39 -5.15 26.19 7.30
N LYS A 40 -5.25 26.06 8.63
CA LYS A 40 -4.59 26.97 9.59
C LYS A 40 -3.06 26.95 9.43
N PHE A 41 -2.50 25.78 9.16
CA PHE A 41 -1.07 25.65 8.91
C PHE A 41 -0.64 26.39 7.65
N LEU A 42 -1.34 26.17 6.53
CA LEU A 42 -1.03 26.84 5.27
C LEU A 42 -1.21 28.35 5.37
N GLU A 43 -2.26 28.81 6.06
CA GLU A 43 -2.50 30.24 6.35
C GLU A 43 -1.37 30.86 7.18
N ALA A 44 -0.93 30.18 8.26
CA ALA A 44 0.13 30.67 9.13
C ALA A 44 1.46 30.93 8.40
N PHE A 45 1.72 30.18 7.32
CA PHE A 45 2.93 30.29 6.52
C PHE A 45 2.70 30.90 5.12
N ASN A 46 1.51 31.43 4.84
CA ASN A 46 1.11 32.01 3.54
C ASN A 46 1.40 31.07 2.35
N ILE A 47 1.10 29.78 2.51
CA ILE A 47 1.31 28.78 1.46
C ILE A 47 0.02 28.66 0.63
N THR A 48 0.11 29.00 -0.65
CA THR A 48 -1.02 28.91 -1.59
C THR A 48 -1.00 27.62 -2.40
N ASP A 49 -2.11 27.31 -3.07
CA ASP A 49 -2.21 26.13 -3.95
C ASP A 49 -1.20 26.21 -5.11
N GLU A 50 -0.95 27.40 -5.65
CA GLU A 50 0.08 27.61 -6.68
C GLU A 50 1.46 27.18 -6.18
N LYS A 51 1.82 27.57 -4.95
CA LYS A 51 3.10 27.17 -4.33
C LYS A 51 3.19 25.66 -4.11
N LEU A 52 2.08 25.01 -3.75
CA LEU A 52 2.03 23.55 -3.63
C LEU A 52 2.24 22.86 -5.00
N LEU A 53 1.72 23.44 -6.07
CA LEU A 53 1.79 22.90 -7.43
C LEU A 53 3.16 23.11 -8.10
N GLU A 54 4.01 24.01 -7.60
CA GLU A 54 5.37 24.24 -8.13
C GLU A 54 6.33 23.05 -7.93
N LYS A 55 6.03 22.14 -7.01
CA LYS A 55 6.91 21.03 -6.64
C LYS A 55 6.24 19.67 -6.80
N ASP A 56 6.86 18.82 -7.60
CA ASP A 56 6.49 17.40 -7.65
C ASP A 56 6.97 16.65 -6.41
N MET A 57 6.18 15.67 -5.97
CA MET A 57 6.57 14.76 -4.89
C MET A 57 6.51 13.30 -5.33
N GLU A 58 7.53 12.56 -4.94
CA GLU A 58 7.61 11.11 -5.00
C GLU A 58 7.46 10.60 -3.57
N LEU A 59 6.33 9.95 -3.27
CA LEU A 59 6.06 9.41 -1.95
C LEU A 59 6.82 8.13 -1.73
N VAL A 60 7.34 7.96 -0.51
CA VAL A 60 7.97 6.72 -0.07
C VAL A 60 6.94 5.83 0.62
N SER A 61 6.98 4.54 0.30
CA SER A 61 6.14 3.52 0.91
C SER A 61 6.94 2.27 1.26
N LEU A 62 6.47 1.54 2.27
CA LEU A 62 6.96 0.25 2.71
C LEU A 62 5.99 -0.85 2.28
N HIS A 63 6.49 -1.86 1.57
CA HIS A 63 5.72 -3.04 1.16
C HIS A 63 6.21 -4.28 1.91
N SER A 64 5.28 -5.01 2.52
CA SER A 64 5.55 -6.26 3.23
C SER A 64 5.35 -7.44 2.29
N THR A 65 6.33 -8.33 2.14
CA THR A 65 6.20 -9.50 1.28
C THR A 65 7.09 -10.66 1.67
N THR A 66 6.75 -11.87 1.22
CA THR A 66 7.57 -13.08 1.38
C THR A 66 8.18 -13.49 0.05
N SER A 67 9.36 -14.07 0.09
CA SER A 67 10.11 -14.49 -1.10
C SER A 67 10.86 -15.79 -0.87
N PHE A 68 10.96 -16.60 -1.93
CA PHE A 68 11.78 -17.82 -2.01
C PHE A 68 13.13 -17.62 -2.71
N ASP A 69 13.28 -16.52 -3.43
CA ASP A 69 14.41 -16.21 -4.31
C ASP A 69 15.26 -15.04 -3.80
N ASN A 70 15.14 -14.68 -2.50
CA ASN A 70 15.79 -13.52 -1.89
C ASN A 70 15.53 -12.21 -2.67
N CYS A 71 14.27 -12.04 -3.10
CA CYS A 71 13.74 -10.94 -3.89
C CYS A 71 14.44 -10.75 -5.25
N GLN A 72 15.01 -11.81 -5.84
CA GLN A 72 15.66 -11.72 -7.14
C GLN A 72 14.66 -11.32 -8.24
N SER A 73 13.50 -11.97 -8.30
CA SER A 73 12.39 -11.58 -9.20
C SER A 73 12.03 -10.10 -9.02
N ILE A 74 11.84 -9.64 -7.79
CA ILE A 74 11.50 -8.23 -7.52
C ILE A 74 12.59 -7.26 -8.00
N LYS A 75 13.88 -7.62 -7.90
CA LYS A 75 14.98 -6.81 -8.44
C LYS A 75 15.00 -6.77 -9.96
N GLU A 76 14.50 -7.81 -10.62
CA GLU A 76 14.50 -7.92 -12.08
C GLU A 76 13.28 -7.25 -12.72
N ILE A 77 12.08 -7.52 -12.20
CA ILE A 77 10.81 -7.08 -12.82
C ILE A 77 10.08 -6.00 -12.03
N GLY A 78 10.47 -5.75 -10.78
CA GLY A 78 9.84 -4.77 -9.89
C GLY A 78 8.78 -5.38 -8.98
N ILE A 79 7.99 -4.52 -8.32
CA ILE A 79 6.79 -4.94 -7.57
C ILE A 79 5.60 -4.80 -8.50
N ILE A 80 4.93 -5.92 -8.77
CA ILE A 80 3.82 -6.03 -9.71
C ILE A 80 2.51 -6.35 -8.97
N ASN A 81 1.39 -6.10 -9.64
CA ASN A 81 0.07 -6.41 -9.11
C ASN A 81 -0.17 -7.94 -9.04
N LEU A 82 -1.21 -8.37 -8.34
CA LEU A 82 -1.50 -9.80 -8.15
C LEU A 82 -1.80 -10.53 -9.46
N GLN A 83 -2.51 -9.89 -10.39
CA GLN A 83 -2.84 -10.50 -11.69
C GLN A 83 -1.57 -10.84 -12.48
N ASP A 84 -0.62 -9.89 -12.53
CA ASP A 84 0.69 -10.08 -13.14
C ASP A 84 1.49 -11.14 -12.38
N ALA A 85 1.44 -11.13 -11.04
CA ALA A 85 2.18 -12.07 -10.22
C ALA A 85 1.79 -13.53 -10.48
N VAL A 86 0.52 -13.81 -10.80
CA VAL A 86 0.05 -15.18 -11.12
C VAL A 86 0.13 -15.50 -12.62
N SER A 87 0.34 -14.51 -13.48
CA SER A 87 0.36 -14.69 -14.95
C SER A 87 1.78 -14.77 -15.52
N GLN A 88 2.72 -14.03 -14.95
CA GLN A 88 4.13 -13.95 -15.39
C GLN A 88 5.01 -14.98 -14.66
N GLU A 89 6.24 -15.19 -15.15
CA GLU A 89 7.21 -16.08 -14.49
C GLU A 89 7.66 -15.48 -13.14
N THR A 90 6.97 -15.87 -12.06
CA THR A 90 7.27 -15.44 -10.70
C THR A 90 7.34 -16.63 -9.74
N PRO A 91 7.95 -16.46 -8.56
CA PRO A 91 7.92 -17.49 -7.51
C PRO A 91 6.49 -17.89 -7.10
N LEU A 92 5.53 -16.95 -7.09
CA LEU A 92 4.14 -17.23 -6.74
C LEU A 92 3.47 -18.12 -7.80
N LYS A 93 3.65 -17.80 -9.09
CA LYS A 93 3.12 -18.63 -10.18
C LYS A 93 3.72 -20.04 -10.14
N ALA A 94 5.05 -20.14 -10.00
CA ALA A 94 5.73 -21.42 -9.93
C ALA A 94 5.23 -22.28 -8.76
N TYR A 95 5.00 -21.66 -7.60
CA TYR A 95 4.40 -22.33 -6.43
C TYR A 95 2.99 -22.85 -6.71
N LEU A 96 2.13 -22.02 -7.32
CA LEU A 96 0.75 -22.42 -7.65
C LEU A 96 0.74 -23.57 -8.67
N GLU A 97 1.62 -23.53 -9.67
CA GLU A 97 1.72 -24.58 -10.69
C GLU A 97 2.19 -25.93 -10.08
N ASP A 98 3.13 -25.91 -9.13
CA ASP A 98 3.54 -27.11 -8.36
C ASP A 98 2.37 -27.73 -7.57
N LYS A 99 1.41 -26.88 -7.15
CA LYS A 99 0.15 -27.31 -6.52
C LYS A 99 -0.95 -27.71 -7.51
N ASN A 100 -0.64 -27.84 -8.80
CA ASN A 100 -1.61 -28.09 -9.87
C ASN A 100 -2.70 -27.00 -9.96
N ILE A 101 -2.38 -25.77 -9.56
CA ILE A 101 -3.27 -24.61 -9.67
C ILE A 101 -2.81 -23.78 -10.86
N LYS A 102 -3.72 -23.53 -11.82
CA LYS A 102 -3.50 -22.61 -12.93
C LYS A 102 -4.61 -21.58 -12.96
N ILE A 103 -4.23 -20.31 -12.99
CA ILE A 103 -5.16 -19.19 -12.94
C ILE A 103 -5.14 -18.50 -14.30
N SER A 104 -6.32 -18.35 -14.90
CA SER A 104 -6.49 -17.53 -16.10
C SER A 104 -7.25 -16.27 -15.72
N ILE A 105 -6.54 -15.14 -15.72
CA ILE A 105 -7.13 -13.82 -15.43
C ILE A 105 -8.02 -13.36 -16.59
N GLU A 106 -7.56 -13.55 -17.83
CA GLU A 106 -8.32 -13.15 -19.04
C GLU A 106 -9.62 -13.95 -19.17
N GLU A 107 -9.54 -15.27 -19.01
CA GLU A 107 -10.70 -16.18 -19.13
C GLU A 107 -11.47 -16.35 -17.81
N MET A 108 -11.03 -15.67 -16.75
CA MET A 108 -11.64 -15.64 -15.42
C MET A 108 -11.97 -17.01 -14.84
N TYR A 109 -11.00 -17.93 -14.82
CA TYR A 109 -11.16 -19.24 -14.18
C TYR A 109 -9.90 -19.70 -13.45
N ILE A 110 -10.09 -20.64 -12.53
CA ILE A 110 -9.02 -21.39 -11.86
C ILE A 110 -9.15 -22.87 -12.22
N LEU A 111 -8.05 -23.50 -12.62
CA LEU A 111 -7.95 -24.96 -12.75
C LEU A 111 -7.24 -25.50 -11.52
N PHE A 112 -7.83 -26.50 -10.86
CA PHE A 112 -7.21 -27.20 -9.75
C PHE A 112 -7.50 -28.70 -9.85
N ASN A 113 -6.45 -29.53 -9.91
CA ASN A 113 -6.55 -30.98 -10.05
C ASN A 113 -7.49 -31.44 -11.20
N GLY A 114 -7.48 -30.68 -12.31
CA GLY A 114 -8.33 -30.93 -13.48
C GLY A 114 -9.74 -30.36 -13.42
N ASN A 115 -10.19 -29.85 -12.26
CA ASN A 115 -11.48 -29.19 -12.10
C ASN A 115 -11.39 -27.69 -12.45
N LYS A 116 -12.40 -27.18 -13.15
CA LYS A 116 -12.49 -25.77 -13.54
C LYS A 116 -13.46 -25.01 -12.63
N PHE A 117 -12.97 -23.97 -11.99
CA PHE A 117 -13.72 -23.07 -11.10
C PHE A 117 -13.88 -21.73 -11.82
N ASP A 118 -15.13 -21.31 -12.07
CA ASP A 118 -15.44 -20.03 -12.68
C ASP A 118 -15.35 -18.90 -11.64
N ILE A 119 -14.59 -17.84 -11.96
CA ILE A 119 -14.42 -16.64 -11.14
C ILE A 119 -14.82 -15.36 -11.90
N SER A 120 -15.63 -15.49 -12.95
CA SER A 120 -16.08 -14.36 -13.78
C SER A 120 -17.16 -13.49 -13.12
N LYS A 121 -17.89 -14.03 -12.14
CA LYS A 121 -18.98 -13.32 -11.47
C LYS A 121 -19.08 -13.66 -9.98
N LYS A 122 -19.27 -12.61 -9.17
CA LYS A 122 -19.60 -12.74 -7.74
C LYS A 122 -21.02 -13.25 -7.55
N THR A 123 -21.22 -14.07 -6.53
CA THR A 123 -22.57 -14.40 -6.05
C THR A 123 -23.08 -13.23 -5.22
N GLU A 124 -24.29 -12.75 -5.53
CA GLU A 124 -24.95 -11.67 -4.79
C GLU A 124 -26.08 -12.25 -3.92
N GLY A 125 -26.25 -11.71 -2.71
CA GLY A 125 -27.31 -12.14 -1.81
C GLY A 125 -27.05 -11.75 -0.36
N PHE A 126 -28.08 -11.82 0.48
CA PHE A 126 -27.99 -11.51 1.91
C PHE A 126 -27.49 -12.69 2.77
N CYS A 127 -27.64 -13.92 2.27
CA CYS A 127 -27.19 -15.14 2.95
C CYS A 127 -26.42 -15.99 1.92
N LEU A 128 -25.12 -15.73 1.82
CA LEU A 128 -24.23 -16.50 0.95
C LEU A 128 -23.83 -17.81 1.65
N SER A 129 -23.58 -18.86 0.86
CA SER A 129 -22.92 -20.06 1.38
C SER A 129 -21.43 -19.78 1.62
N ASP A 130 -20.76 -20.56 2.48
CA ASP A 130 -19.31 -20.47 2.67
C ASP A 130 -18.55 -20.58 1.34
N GLU A 131 -19.04 -21.43 0.41
CA GLU A 131 -18.47 -21.59 -0.93
C GLU A 131 -18.57 -20.30 -1.76
N ASP A 132 -19.75 -19.66 -1.73
CA ASP A 132 -19.97 -18.38 -2.41
C ASP A 132 -19.12 -17.25 -1.80
N GLU A 133 -18.97 -17.21 -0.48
CA GLU A 133 -18.11 -16.24 0.19
C GLU A 133 -16.65 -16.45 -0.17
N ASN A 134 -16.16 -17.70 -0.14
CA ASN A 134 -14.79 -18.06 -0.53
C ASN A 134 -14.51 -17.66 -1.98
N LYS A 135 -15.43 -17.97 -2.89
CA LYS A 135 -15.34 -17.57 -4.30
C LYS A 135 -15.33 -16.05 -4.43
N ASN A 136 -16.22 -15.35 -3.74
CA ASN A 136 -16.30 -13.89 -3.76
C ASN A 136 -15.03 -13.21 -3.24
N ARG A 137 -14.37 -13.78 -2.22
CA ARG A 137 -13.06 -13.31 -1.73
C ARG A 137 -11.98 -13.42 -2.80
N VAL A 138 -11.86 -14.59 -3.44
CA VAL A 138 -10.90 -14.80 -4.54
C VAL A 138 -11.16 -13.84 -5.70
N ILE A 139 -12.42 -13.66 -6.11
CA ILE A 139 -12.80 -12.68 -7.14
C ILE A 139 -12.41 -11.27 -6.71
N HIS A 140 -12.68 -10.90 -5.45
CA HIS A 140 -12.31 -9.60 -4.95
C HIS A 140 -10.80 -9.38 -4.98
N LYS A 141 -9.99 -10.36 -4.58
CA LYS A 141 -8.53 -10.25 -4.67
C LYS A 141 -8.01 -10.10 -6.09
N PHE A 142 -8.56 -10.84 -7.06
CA PHE A 142 -8.10 -10.71 -8.44
C PHE A 142 -8.59 -9.45 -9.15
N TYR A 143 -9.78 -8.94 -8.85
CA TYR A 143 -10.41 -7.88 -9.66
C TYR A 143 -10.78 -6.60 -8.90
N GLY A 144 -10.71 -6.59 -7.57
CA GLY A 144 -11.03 -5.42 -6.75
C GLY A 144 -9.89 -4.96 -5.83
N ASP A 145 -9.03 -5.86 -5.38
CA ASP A 145 -7.90 -5.60 -4.46
C ASP A 145 -6.65 -6.35 -4.95
N TYR A 146 -6.22 -6.04 -6.18
CA TYR A 146 -5.06 -6.66 -6.82
C TYR A 146 -3.85 -5.74 -6.93
N GLN A 147 -4.02 -4.46 -6.61
CA GLN A 147 -2.96 -3.45 -6.72
C GLN A 147 -1.82 -3.66 -5.71
N VAL A 148 -0.69 -2.99 -5.93
CA VAL A 148 0.42 -2.96 -4.96
C VAL A 148 0.00 -2.11 -3.76
N ASN A 149 -0.18 -2.77 -2.62
CA ASN A 149 -0.47 -2.14 -1.34
C ASN A 149 0.82 -1.99 -0.51
N GLY A 150 0.89 -0.96 0.32
CA GLY A 150 2.01 -0.69 1.22
C GLY A 150 1.63 0.26 2.33
N PHE A 151 2.62 0.86 2.97
CA PHE A 151 2.47 1.76 4.11
C PHE A 151 3.28 3.04 3.89
N LEU A 152 2.61 4.18 3.86
CA LEU A 152 3.27 5.49 3.94
C LEU A 152 3.79 5.74 5.36
N CYS A 153 3.07 5.25 6.37
CA CYS A 153 3.44 5.26 7.78
C CYS A 153 2.82 4.05 8.48
N HIS A 154 3.56 3.43 9.40
CA HIS A 154 3.05 2.38 10.29
C HIS A 154 3.97 2.32 11.53
N GLU A 155 3.43 1.99 12.70
CA GLU A 155 4.24 1.78 13.92
C GLU A 155 5.27 0.65 13.73
N ASN A 156 4.77 -0.54 13.37
CA ASN A 156 5.58 -1.68 12.97
C ASN A 156 4.96 -2.47 11.81
N VAL A 157 5.50 -2.37 10.59
CA VAL A 157 4.99 -3.13 9.42
C VAL A 157 5.00 -4.66 9.64
N LEU A 158 5.86 -5.17 10.53
CA LEU A 158 5.92 -6.61 10.84
C LEU A 158 4.74 -7.13 11.65
N THR A 159 4.00 -6.23 12.32
CA THR A 159 2.78 -6.59 13.09
C THR A 159 1.51 -6.38 12.29
N TYR A 160 1.62 -6.03 11.01
CA TYR A 160 0.45 -5.92 10.14
C TYR A 160 -0.33 -7.23 10.12
N GLY A 161 -1.67 -7.10 10.17
CA GLY A 161 -2.60 -8.22 10.17
C GLY A 161 -2.54 -9.07 8.89
N GLY A 162 -3.42 -10.07 8.81
CA GLY A 162 -3.57 -10.88 7.59
C GLY A 162 -2.44 -11.89 7.33
N TYR A 163 -1.51 -12.07 8.27
CA TYR A 163 -0.39 -13.02 8.14
C TYR A 163 0.50 -12.76 6.91
N THR A 164 0.58 -11.52 6.45
CA THR A 164 1.39 -11.10 5.29
C THR A 164 2.89 -11.41 5.46
N LYS A 165 3.37 -11.47 6.72
CA LYS A 165 4.73 -11.93 7.06
C LYS A 165 4.98 -13.41 6.76
N ASP A 166 3.92 -14.20 6.75
CA ASP A 166 3.97 -15.65 6.63
C ASP A 166 3.62 -16.11 5.21
N ARG A 167 2.71 -15.42 4.50
CA ARG A 167 2.28 -15.75 3.14
C ARG A 167 1.61 -14.58 2.40
N PRO A 168 1.56 -14.61 1.06
CA PRO A 168 0.60 -13.82 0.29
C PRO A 168 -0.84 -14.18 0.67
N GLU A 169 -1.69 -13.18 0.93
CA GLU A 169 -3.08 -13.39 1.37
C GLU A 169 -3.91 -14.23 0.40
N ILE A 170 -3.64 -14.13 -0.91
CA ILE A 170 -4.34 -14.92 -1.93
C ILE A 170 -4.21 -16.44 -1.70
N LEU A 171 -3.13 -16.91 -1.07
CA LEU A 171 -2.97 -18.34 -0.78
C LEU A 171 -3.98 -18.83 0.27
N TYR A 172 -4.32 -17.99 1.24
CA TYR A 172 -5.41 -18.27 2.19
C TYR A 172 -6.73 -18.37 1.44
N ASP A 173 -7.06 -17.37 0.63
CA ASP A 173 -8.34 -17.36 -0.10
C ASP A 173 -8.47 -18.55 -1.06
N LEU A 174 -7.37 -18.93 -1.73
CA LEU A 174 -7.32 -20.13 -2.59
C LEU A 174 -7.45 -21.42 -1.79
N ALA A 175 -6.81 -21.54 -0.62
CA ALA A 175 -6.91 -22.72 0.23
C ALA A 175 -8.37 -23.00 0.64
N TYR A 176 -9.11 -21.95 1.00
CA TYR A 176 -10.52 -22.06 1.35
C TYR A 176 -11.42 -22.32 0.14
N LEU A 177 -11.21 -21.65 -0.99
CA LEU A 177 -11.99 -21.89 -2.21
C LEU A 177 -11.81 -23.32 -2.73
N LEU A 178 -10.57 -23.83 -2.70
CA LEU A 178 -10.22 -25.12 -3.29
C LEU A 178 -10.30 -26.29 -2.29
N GLY A 179 -10.54 -26.00 -1.01
CA GLY A 179 -10.66 -27.00 0.05
C GLY A 179 -9.36 -27.74 0.36
N ASP A 180 -8.20 -27.09 0.17
CA ASP A 180 -6.88 -27.67 0.43
C ASP A 180 -5.99 -26.70 1.22
N GLU A 181 -5.91 -26.93 2.54
CA GLU A 181 -5.07 -26.15 3.46
C GLU A 181 -3.58 -26.17 3.11
N LYS A 182 -3.10 -27.17 2.36
CA LYS A 182 -1.68 -27.27 1.99
C LYS A 182 -1.24 -26.14 1.06
N ILE A 183 -2.19 -25.51 0.34
CA ILE A 183 -1.93 -24.35 -0.53
C ILE A 183 -1.33 -23.19 0.26
N GLU A 184 -1.71 -23.01 1.52
CA GLU A 184 -1.10 -21.99 2.36
C GLU A 184 -0.06 -22.54 3.33
N LEU A 185 -0.33 -23.70 3.94
CA LEU A 185 0.50 -24.23 5.01
C LEU A 185 1.89 -24.62 4.51
N ASP A 186 2.00 -25.11 3.28
CA ASP A 186 3.30 -25.48 2.73
C ASP A 186 4.14 -24.24 2.43
N TRP A 187 3.53 -23.13 2.00
CA TRP A 187 4.22 -21.85 1.86
C TRP A 187 4.77 -21.39 3.22
N ILE A 188 3.93 -21.39 4.25
CA ILE A 188 4.30 -20.93 5.60
C ILE A 188 5.45 -21.76 6.18
N LYS A 189 5.44 -23.08 5.97
CA LYS A 189 6.39 -24.04 6.58
C LYS A 189 7.70 -24.19 5.81
N ASP A 190 7.79 -23.66 4.60
CA ASP A 190 9.00 -23.77 3.79
C ASP A 190 10.16 -22.97 4.41
N LYS A 191 11.28 -23.65 4.65
CA LYS A 191 12.46 -23.09 5.31
C LYS A 191 13.25 -22.11 4.42
N ASN A 192 13.02 -22.14 3.11
CA ASN A 192 13.63 -21.20 2.16
C ASN A 192 12.84 -19.89 2.08
N LYS A 193 11.59 -19.87 2.58
CA LYS A 193 10.80 -18.64 2.67
C LYS A 193 11.47 -17.63 3.60
N LYS A 194 11.61 -16.41 3.13
CA LYS A 194 12.00 -15.26 3.97
C LYS A 194 11.00 -14.13 3.82
N HIS A 195 10.86 -13.34 4.87
CA HIS A 195 10.06 -12.12 4.87
C HIS A 195 10.95 -10.90 4.66
N TYR A 196 10.45 -9.95 3.87
CA TYR A 196 11.15 -8.73 3.51
C TYR A 196 10.21 -7.53 3.60
N ILE A 197 10.79 -6.40 3.99
CA ILE A 197 10.19 -5.08 3.84
C ILE A 197 10.90 -4.35 2.70
N ILE A 198 10.13 -3.95 1.69
CA ILE A 198 10.64 -3.29 0.50
C ILE A 198 10.27 -1.81 0.56
N LYS A 199 11.28 -0.95 0.56
CA LYS A 199 11.10 0.49 0.52
C LYS A 199 11.17 0.95 -0.94
N PHE A 200 10.11 1.60 -1.40
CA PHE A 200 10.04 2.13 -2.77
C PHE A 200 9.49 3.54 -2.76
N LYS A 201 9.70 4.27 -3.85
CA LYS A 201 9.09 5.60 -4.06
C LYS A 201 8.25 5.63 -5.33
N GLN A 202 7.19 6.42 -5.39
CA GLN A 202 6.45 6.70 -6.63
C GLN A 202 5.92 8.14 -6.65
N PRO A 203 5.78 8.73 -7.85
CA PRO A 203 5.01 9.96 -8.04
C PRO A 203 3.61 9.90 -7.40
N LEU A 204 3.16 11.04 -6.87
CA LEU A 204 1.86 11.16 -6.19
C LEU A 204 0.68 10.65 -7.03
N ASN A 205 0.70 10.95 -8.33
CA ASN A 205 -0.36 10.60 -9.28
C ASN A 205 -0.43 9.09 -9.61
N TYR A 206 0.48 8.27 -9.09
CA TYR A 206 0.44 6.82 -9.25
C TYR A 206 -0.27 6.12 -8.09
N TYR A 207 -0.65 6.86 -7.05
CA TYR A 207 -1.51 6.36 -5.98
C TYR A 207 -2.97 6.69 -6.27
N LYS A 208 -3.87 5.84 -5.78
CA LYS A 208 -5.29 6.17 -5.72
C LYS A 208 -5.49 7.32 -4.74
N TRP A 209 -6.30 8.32 -5.13
CA TRP A 209 -6.53 9.52 -4.33
C TRP A 209 -7.03 9.22 -2.91
N PHE A 210 -7.82 8.15 -2.73
CA PHE A 210 -8.37 7.75 -1.43
C PHE A 210 -7.30 7.27 -0.44
N THR A 211 -6.07 6.99 -0.91
CA THR A 211 -4.88 6.80 -0.06
C THR A 211 -4.69 7.96 0.92
N PHE A 212 -5.05 9.16 0.48
CA PHE A 212 -4.76 10.41 1.18
C PHE A 212 -5.98 11.00 1.87
N GLU A 213 -7.18 10.45 1.64
CA GLU A 213 -8.42 10.99 2.19
C GLU A 213 -8.34 11.15 3.72
N VAL A 214 -8.93 12.24 4.22
CA VAL A 214 -9.08 12.55 5.64
C VAL A 214 -10.58 12.60 5.93
N GLU A 215 -11.05 11.87 6.94
CA GLU A 215 -12.48 11.57 7.16
C GLU A 215 -13.35 12.79 7.49
N TYR A 216 -12.76 13.84 8.05
CA TYR A 216 -13.48 15.09 8.27
C TYR A 216 -13.54 15.86 6.95
N GLU A 217 -14.76 16.02 6.43
CA GLU A 217 -15.06 16.86 5.27
C GLU A 217 -14.32 18.19 5.41
N ASP A 218 -13.21 18.27 4.68
CA ASP A 218 -12.46 19.49 4.55
C ASP A 218 -13.34 20.42 3.69
N ASN A 219 -14.12 21.26 4.38
CA ASN A 219 -15.06 22.24 3.81
C ASN A 219 -14.42 23.15 2.75
N ASP A 220 -13.09 23.10 2.60
CA ASP A 220 -12.35 23.69 1.50
C ASP A 220 -12.88 23.16 0.15
N TYR A 221 -13.61 24.06 -0.54
CA TYR A 221 -14.14 23.98 -1.92
C TYR A 221 -15.39 23.14 -2.21
N GLY A 222 -16.09 22.59 -1.21
CA GLY A 222 -17.22 21.68 -1.50
C GLY A 222 -16.81 20.45 -2.31
N ILE A 223 -15.54 20.08 -2.22
CA ILE A 223 -14.96 18.90 -2.85
C ILE A 223 -15.30 17.71 -1.98
N THR A 224 -16.16 16.83 -2.51
CA THR A 224 -16.58 15.59 -1.88
C THR A 224 -16.04 14.42 -2.67
N LYS A 225 -16.06 13.23 -2.07
CA LYS A 225 -15.82 11.97 -2.78
C LYS A 225 -16.64 11.83 -4.07
N GLY A 226 -17.86 12.38 -4.08
CA GLY A 226 -18.77 12.30 -5.22
C GLY A 226 -18.45 13.25 -6.38
N ASN A 227 -17.58 14.25 -6.18
CA ASN A 227 -17.23 15.19 -7.24
C ASN A 227 -15.73 15.28 -7.57
N LEU A 228 -14.85 14.71 -6.74
CA LEU A 228 -13.39 14.82 -6.89
C LEU A 228 -12.90 14.42 -8.29
N GLU A 229 -13.43 13.33 -8.85
CA GLU A 229 -13.04 12.81 -10.16
C GLU A 229 -13.43 13.71 -11.34
N TYR A 230 -14.34 14.67 -11.14
CA TYR A 230 -14.78 15.62 -12.16
C TYR A 230 -14.06 16.97 -12.08
N LEU A 231 -13.14 17.13 -11.13
CA LEU A 231 -12.40 18.37 -10.95
C LEU A 231 -11.18 18.44 -11.88
N PRO A 232 -10.69 19.65 -12.20
CA PRO A 232 -9.44 19.81 -12.91
C PRO A 232 -8.27 19.14 -12.18
N ASN A 233 -7.35 18.51 -12.93
CA ASN A 233 -6.22 17.77 -12.37
C ASN A 233 -5.40 18.56 -11.34
N ASN A 234 -5.17 19.85 -11.59
CA ASN A 234 -4.43 20.72 -10.67
C ASN A 234 -5.16 20.94 -9.33
N VAL A 235 -6.50 20.96 -9.34
CA VAL A 235 -7.30 21.07 -8.12
C VAL A 235 -7.22 19.78 -7.32
N ILE A 236 -7.32 18.63 -7.99
CA ILE A 236 -7.16 17.31 -7.36
C ILE A 236 -5.76 17.19 -6.76
N GLU A 237 -4.72 17.56 -7.51
CA GLU A 237 -3.34 17.49 -7.05
C GLU A 237 -3.09 18.39 -5.84
N ALA A 238 -3.55 19.64 -5.86
CA ALA A 238 -3.45 20.55 -4.72
C ALA A 238 -4.14 19.94 -3.49
N LYS A 239 -5.36 19.42 -3.64
CA LYS A 239 -6.12 18.78 -2.55
C LYS A 239 -5.36 17.57 -1.97
N VAL A 240 -4.84 16.70 -2.83
CA VAL A 240 -4.07 15.53 -2.39
C VAL A 240 -2.79 15.96 -1.66
N LYS A 241 -2.08 16.99 -2.14
CA LYS A 241 -0.91 17.55 -1.46
C LYS A 241 -1.27 18.10 -0.08
N LYS A 242 -2.40 18.81 0.08
CA LYS A 242 -2.91 19.25 1.39
C LYS A 242 -3.17 18.07 2.32
N TRP A 243 -3.76 16.99 1.81
CA TRP A 243 -3.97 15.78 2.60
C TRP A 243 -2.66 15.11 3.04
N VAL A 244 -1.65 15.03 2.17
CA VAL A 244 -0.31 14.55 2.53
C VAL A 244 0.30 15.42 3.65
N ILE A 245 0.17 16.74 3.55
CA ILE A 245 0.63 17.68 4.59
C ILE A 245 -0.14 17.43 5.90
N HIS A 246 -1.47 17.31 5.84
CA HIS A 246 -2.29 17.04 7.02
C HIS A 246 -1.83 15.78 7.76
N LYS A 247 -1.68 14.66 7.03
CA LYS A 247 -1.21 13.39 7.60
C LYS A 247 0.21 13.51 8.16
N SER A 248 1.09 14.28 7.50
CA SER A 248 2.43 14.58 8.00
C SER A 248 2.37 15.31 9.35
N LEU A 249 1.58 16.37 9.44
CA LEU A 249 1.39 17.12 10.69
C LEU A 249 0.80 16.25 11.80
N TYR A 250 -0.13 15.34 11.44
CA TYR A 250 -0.70 14.38 12.37
C TYR A 250 0.36 13.42 12.93
N ILE A 251 1.24 12.87 12.07
CA ILE A 251 2.38 12.05 12.49
C ILE A 251 3.30 12.81 13.45
N LEU A 252 3.56 14.09 13.19
CA LEU A 252 4.40 14.92 14.04
C LEU A 252 3.75 15.26 15.39
N LYS A 253 2.41 15.37 15.44
CA LYS A 253 1.68 15.72 16.67
C LYS A 253 1.42 14.51 17.55
N TYR A 254 0.94 13.42 16.96
CA TYR A 254 0.37 12.28 17.69
C TYR A 254 1.22 11.02 17.58
N GLY A 255 2.25 11.02 16.72
CA GLY A 255 3.09 9.87 16.46
C GLY A 255 2.63 9.04 15.27
N LYS A 256 3.32 7.91 15.04
CA LYS A 256 2.99 7.02 13.92
C LYS A 256 1.65 6.36 14.14
N TYR A 257 0.91 6.20 13.04
CA TYR A 257 -0.29 5.39 12.97
C TYR A 257 -0.28 4.63 11.64
N GLU A 258 -1.27 3.76 11.42
CA GLU A 258 -1.40 2.99 10.19
C GLU A 258 -1.93 3.88 9.05
N LEU A 259 -1.07 4.13 8.07
CA LEU A 259 -1.39 4.84 6.84
C LEU A 259 -0.98 4.00 5.64
N TYR A 260 -1.99 3.40 5.00
CA TYR A 260 -1.80 2.59 3.81
C TYR A 260 -1.39 3.43 2.60
N SER A 261 -0.81 2.76 1.62
CA SER A 261 -0.55 3.28 0.28
C SER A 261 -1.19 2.36 -0.76
N TYR A 262 -2.12 2.86 -1.56
CA TYR A 262 -2.77 2.09 -2.62
C TYR A 262 -2.30 2.59 -3.99
N VAL A 263 -1.40 1.85 -4.62
CA VAL A 263 -0.92 2.17 -5.97
C VAL A 263 -2.05 1.90 -6.97
N HIS A 264 -2.07 2.59 -8.13
CA HIS A 264 -3.04 2.30 -9.17
C HIS A 264 -2.90 0.83 -9.64
N PRO A 265 -3.98 0.06 -9.81
CA PRO A 265 -3.89 -1.36 -10.15
C PRO A 265 -3.15 -1.67 -11.46
N GLU A 266 -3.22 -0.75 -12.43
CA GLU A 266 -2.52 -0.84 -13.72
C GLU A 266 -1.04 -0.46 -13.63
N TRP A 267 -0.59 0.00 -12.46
CA TRP A 267 0.76 0.48 -12.27
C TRP A 267 1.62 -0.54 -11.52
N ARG A 268 2.86 -0.68 -11.98
CA ARG A 268 3.90 -1.49 -11.34
C ARG A 268 5.01 -0.60 -10.82
N ILE A 269 5.64 -1.01 -9.74
CA ILE A 269 6.82 -0.34 -9.18
C ILE A 269 8.05 -0.85 -9.93
N PRO A 270 8.67 -0.07 -10.84
CA PRO A 270 9.79 -0.59 -11.59
C PRO A 270 11.03 -0.72 -10.68
N PRO A 271 11.98 -1.63 -11.00
CA PRO A 271 13.15 -1.89 -10.15
C PRO A 271 13.94 -0.65 -9.73
N LYS A 272 14.08 0.33 -10.63
CA LYS A 272 14.79 1.59 -10.38
C LYS A 272 14.19 2.46 -9.27
N GLU A 273 12.92 2.25 -8.93
CA GLU A 273 12.21 3.00 -7.89
C GLU A 273 12.21 2.26 -6.54
N ILE A 274 12.76 1.04 -6.51
CA ILE A 274 13.03 0.32 -5.27
C ILE A 274 14.27 0.94 -4.64
N MET A 275 14.08 1.53 -3.48
CA MET A 275 15.14 2.20 -2.73
C MET A 275 15.93 1.21 -1.88
N GLU A 276 15.25 0.21 -1.33
CA GLU A 276 15.83 -0.73 -0.38
C GLU A 276 14.99 -2.01 -0.28
N ILE A 277 15.66 -3.14 -0.04
CA ILE A 277 15.02 -4.41 0.33
C ILE A 277 15.66 -4.83 1.65
N MET A 278 14.87 -4.88 2.71
CA MET A 278 15.31 -5.17 4.07
C MET A 278 14.76 -6.52 4.51
N THR A 279 15.62 -7.33 5.12
CA THR A 279 15.18 -8.42 6.00
C THR A 279 14.45 -7.85 7.22
N GLU A 280 13.71 -8.69 7.96
CA GLU A 280 13.07 -8.27 9.21
C GLU A 280 14.07 -7.64 10.20
N GLN A 281 15.28 -8.19 10.30
CA GLN A 281 16.29 -7.71 11.23
C GLN A 281 16.83 -6.33 10.83
N GLU A 282 17.09 -6.12 9.54
CA GLU A 282 17.51 -4.81 9.02
C GLU A 282 16.43 -3.76 9.23
N TYR A 283 15.17 -4.12 8.96
CA TYR A 283 14.02 -3.25 9.21
C TYR A 283 13.91 -2.86 10.69
N LYS A 284 14.00 -3.83 11.61
CA LYS A 284 13.95 -3.59 13.06
C LYS A 284 15.05 -2.63 13.53
N VAL A 285 16.28 -2.84 13.07
CA VAL A 285 17.42 -1.97 13.40
C VAL A 285 17.20 -0.56 12.86
N LYS A 286 16.78 -0.44 11.60
CA LYS A 286 16.61 0.86 10.94
C LYS A 286 15.49 1.70 11.55
N TYR A 287 14.34 1.07 11.81
CA TYR A 287 13.15 1.74 12.31
C TYR A 287 13.03 1.70 13.83
N SER A 288 14.07 1.22 14.53
CA SER A 288 14.10 1.10 16.00
C SER A 288 12.86 0.40 16.59
N VAL A 289 12.41 -0.65 15.90
CA VAL A 289 11.23 -1.43 16.31
C VAL A 289 11.66 -2.44 17.37
N ASN A 290 11.21 -2.25 18.60
CA ASN A 290 11.48 -3.18 19.69
C ASN A 290 10.70 -4.49 19.51
N ASN A 291 11.34 -5.62 19.83
CA ASN A 291 10.70 -6.94 19.88
C ASN A 291 9.78 -7.05 21.10
N ASN A 292 8.70 -6.27 21.16
CA ASN A 292 7.63 -6.56 22.11
C ASN A 292 6.72 -7.60 21.45
N TYR A 293 7.10 -8.87 21.65
CA TYR A 293 6.22 -10.03 21.49
C TYR A 293 5.38 -10.21 22.75
#